data_AF-A0A6I7NZD8-F1
#
_entry.id   AF-A0A6I7NZD8-F1
#
_cell.length_a   1.000
_cell.length_b   1.000
_cell.length_c   1.000
_cell.angle_alpha   90.00
_cell.angle_beta   90.00
_cell.angle_gamma   90.00
#
_symmetry.space_group_name_H-M   'P 1'
#
loop_
_entity.id
_entity.type
_entity.pdbx_description
1 polymer ?
#
loop_
_entity_poly.entity_id
_entity_poly.type
_entity_poly.pdbx_seq_one_letter_code
_entity_poly.pdbx_strand_id
1 'polypeptide(L)'
;MGIQRLSPFRKLKSFDIFAIVNIALFIVITAVVYYDRFVEYRGPANLHEFYIYAIAIILFVCLCWWYFRRFFAPVYILVLIQIAVLLHFGGAFIPVDGNRLYDAVIFGIGYDKYVHFINSFIVAATLNEIFHALHVRIPVFRNIVIVLMTLGVGAIVEILEYMVVLTIPDTGVGDYHNNMRDLVANLFGSLMFLMFMQTTFFQTNRHKKLID
;
A
#
# COMPACT_ATOMS: atom_id res chain seq x y z
N MET A 1 21.94 -33.35 28.74
CA MET A 1 22.07 -32.05 28.06
C MET A 1 21.81 -32.29 26.58
N GLY A 2 20.56 -32.13 26.13
CA GLY A 2 20.16 -32.47 24.77
C GLY A 2 20.53 -31.36 23.80
N ILE A 3 21.41 -31.67 22.84
CA ILE A 3 21.78 -30.77 21.74
C ILE A 3 20.53 -30.60 20.86
N GLN A 4 19.83 -29.47 21.00
CA GLN A 4 18.82 -29.07 20.01
C GLN A 4 19.54 -28.87 18.68
N ARG A 5 19.35 -29.80 17.74
CA ARG A 5 19.75 -29.63 16.34
C ARG A 5 19.02 -28.40 15.81
N LEU A 6 19.73 -27.29 15.68
CA LEU A 6 19.27 -26.15 14.90
C LEU A 6 19.05 -26.65 13.47
N SER A 7 17.78 -26.78 13.05
CA SER A 7 17.49 -27.12 11.66
C SER A 7 18.05 -25.99 10.78
N PRO A 8 18.97 -26.27 9.84
CA PRO A 8 19.70 -25.23 9.11
C PRO A 8 18.83 -24.40 8.15
N PHE A 9 17.56 -24.76 7.97
CA PHE A 9 16.62 -24.05 7.11
C PHE A 9 15.40 -23.60 7.89
N ARG A 10 15.34 -22.31 8.21
CA ARG A 10 14.11 -21.67 8.67
C ARG A 10 13.10 -21.77 7.52
N LYS A 11 11.99 -22.48 7.73
CA LYS A 11 10.91 -22.56 6.73
C LYS A 11 10.49 -21.14 6.32
N LEU A 12 10.46 -20.88 5.01
CA LEU A 12 9.99 -19.60 4.46
C LEU A 12 8.52 -19.39 4.84
N LYS A 13 8.19 -18.21 5.37
CA LYS A 13 6.81 -17.81 5.66
C LYS A 13 6.17 -17.20 4.41
N SER A 14 4.84 -17.14 4.38
CA SER A 14 4.09 -16.47 3.29
C SER A 14 4.54 -15.02 3.09
N PHE A 15 4.89 -14.32 4.16
CA PHE A 15 5.43 -12.95 4.09
C PHE A 15 6.83 -12.90 3.43
N ASP A 16 7.69 -13.90 3.67
CA ASP A 16 9.00 -13.98 3.02
C ASP A 16 8.82 -14.19 1.50
N ILE A 17 7.90 -15.07 1.10
CA ILE A 17 7.54 -15.29 -0.32
C ILE A 17 6.98 -14.01 -0.94
N PHE A 18 6.04 -13.34 -0.26
CA PHE A 18 5.47 -12.07 -0.71
C PHE A 18 6.55 -11.00 -0.96
N ALA A 19 7.51 -10.87 -0.03
CA ALA A 19 8.60 -9.93 -0.18
C ALA A 19 9.51 -10.28 -1.37
N ILE A 20 9.86 -11.56 -1.55
CA ILE A 20 10.67 -12.03 -2.69
C ILE A 20 9.96 -11.72 -4.02
N VAL A 21 8.67 -12.02 -4.11
CA VAL A 21 7.86 -11.74 -5.31
C VAL A 21 7.84 -10.25 -5.63
N ASN A 22 7.64 -9.38 -4.63
CA ASN A 22 7.61 -7.94 -4.87
C ASN A 22 8.98 -7.36 -5.23
N ILE A 23 10.07 -7.87 -4.64
CA ILE A 23 11.43 -7.47 -5.03
C ILE A 23 11.71 -7.90 -6.48
N ALA A 24 11.36 -9.14 -6.85
CA ALA A 24 11.53 -9.63 -8.21
C ALA A 24 10.68 -8.83 -9.21
N LEU A 25 9.42 -8.57 -8.88
CA LEU A 25 8.52 -7.73 -9.68
C LEU A 25 9.08 -6.32 -9.86
N PHE A 26 9.55 -5.69 -8.78
CA PHE A 26 10.15 -4.38 -8.83
C PHE A 26 11.38 -4.38 -9.74
N ILE A 27 12.30 -5.34 -9.59
CA ILE A 27 13.49 -5.46 -10.45
C ILE A 27 13.09 -5.64 -11.93
N VAL A 28 12.12 -6.51 -12.22
CA VAL A 28 11.66 -6.74 -13.61
C VAL A 28 11.03 -5.47 -14.19
N ILE A 29 10.15 -4.81 -13.44
CA ILE A 29 9.52 -3.56 -13.89
C ILE A 29 10.57 -2.48 -14.08
N THR A 30 11.49 -2.30 -13.13
CA THR A 30 12.62 -1.39 -13.28
C THR A 30 13.41 -1.75 -14.53
N ALA A 31 13.79 -3.00 -14.77
CA ALA A 31 14.56 -3.37 -15.95
C ALA A 31 13.81 -3.11 -17.28
N VAL A 32 12.54 -3.51 -17.37
CA VAL A 32 11.72 -3.39 -18.59
C VAL A 32 11.34 -1.94 -18.85
N VAL A 33 10.78 -1.27 -17.84
CA VAL A 33 10.38 0.13 -17.97
C VAL A 33 11.59 1.02 -18.13
N TYR A 34 12.71 0.77 -17.44
CA TYR A 34 13.90 1.59 -17.69
C TYR A 34 14.44 1.38 -19.10
N TYR A 35 14.39 0.18 -19.65
CA TYR A 35 14.78 -0.04 -21.05
C TYR A 35 13.90 0.80 -21.98
N ASP A 36 12.58 0.66 -21.88
CA ASP A 36 11.63 1.37 -22.74
C ASP A 36 11.66 2.90 -22.51
N ARG A 37 11.80 3.35 -21.27
CA ARG A 37 11.70 4.76 -20.86
C ARG A 37 13.02 5.54 -20.85
N PHE A 38 14.17 4.87 -20.87
CA PHE A 38 15.47 5.55 -21.04
C PHE A 38 16.07 5.35 -22.43
N VAL A 39 15.75 4.25 -23.12
CA VAL A 39 16.27 3.99 -24.47
C VAL A 39 15.28 4.49 -25.54
N GLU A 40 13.97 4.35 -25.34
CA GLU A 40 12.95 4.58 -26.38
C GLU A 40 12.04 5.81 -26.12
N TYR A 41 11.61 6.06 -24.86
CA TYR A 41 10.62 7.10 -24.52
C TYR A 41 11.18 8.23 -23.62
N ARG A 42 11.48 9.40 -24.20
CA ARG A 42 11.88 10.64 -23.48
C ARG A 42 10.68 11.51 -23.07
N GLY A 43 9.67 10.93 -22.43
CA GLY A 43 8.50 11.69 -22.00
C GLY A 43 8.81 12.75 -20.91
N PRO A 44 7.83 13.62 -20.60
CA PRO A 44 7.97 14.76 -19.68
C PRO A 44 8.10 14.39 -18.19
N ALA A 45 8.20 13.10 -17.86
CA ALA A 45 8.24 12.65 -16.47
C ALA A 45 9.57 13.05 -15.81
N ASN A 46 9.47 13.74 -14.67
CA ASN A 46 10.64 14.21 -13.94
C ASN A 46 11.39 13.01 -13.33
N LEU A 47 12.62 12.78 -13.79
CA LEU A 47 13.42 11.63 -13.39
C LEU A 47 13.74 11.63 -11.89
N HIS A 48 13.91 12.83 -11.33
CA HIS A 48 14.23 12.99 -9.91
C HIS A 48 13.05 12.62 -9.01
N GLU A 49 11.83 13.00 -9.41
CA GLU A 49 10.58 12.61 -8.75
C GLU A 49 10.49 11.07 -8.64
N PHE A 50 10.78 10.36 -9.74
CA PHE A 50 10.76 8.90 -9.76
C PHE A 50 11.73 8.28 -8.73
N TYR A 51 12.98 8.74 -8.66
CA TYR A 51 13.97 8.17 -7.75
C TYR A 51 13.63 8.39 -6.28
N ILE A 52 13.08 9.55 -5.93
CA ILE A 52 12.67 9.84 -4.55
C ILE A 52 11.57 8.86 -4.14
N TYR A 53 10.55 8.66 -4.98
CA TYR A 53 9.48 7.70 -4.71
C TYR A 53 10.00 6.25 -4.66
N ALA A 54 10.88 5.87 -5.57
CA ALA A 54 11.46 4.52 -5.57
C ALA A 54 12.23 4.23 -4.26
N ILE A 55 13.05 5.17 -3.79
CA ILE A 55 13.78 5.05 -2.52
C ILE A 55 12.80 4.97 -1.35
N ALA A 56 11.78 5.83 -1.31
CA ALA A 56 10.76 5.81 -0.27
C ALA A 56 10.03 4.47 -0.19
N ILE A 57 9.63 3.91 -1.34
CA ILE A 57 8.98 2.60 -1.44
C ILE A 57 9.91 1.49 -0.96
N ILE A 58 11.19 1.49 -1.36
CA ILE A 58 12.17 0.48 -0.92
C ILE A 58 12.35 0.54 0.60
N LEU A 59 12.51 1.74 1.17
CA LEU A 59 12.64 1.92 2.61
C LEU A 59 11.39 1.43 3.34
N PHE A 60 10.21 1.79 2.85
CA PHE A 60 8.93 1.35 3.42
C PHE A 60 8.79 -0.18 3.38
N VAL A 61 9.05 -0.82 2.23
CA VAL A 61 9.01 -2.29 2.08
C VAL A 61 10.02 -2.97 3.01
N CYS A 62 11.24 -2.45 3.11
CA CYS A 62 12.26 -2.99 4.01
C CYS A 62 11.83 -2.90 5.49
N LEU A 63 11.29 -1.76 5.92
CA LEU A 63 10.80 -1.54 7.27
C LEU A 63 9.60 -2.45 7.59
N CYS A 64 8.63 -2.50 6.68
CA CYS A 64 7.48 -3.40 6.78
C CYS A 64 7.93 -4.85 6.86
N TRP A 65 8.86 -5.29 6.02
CA TRP A 65 9.38 -6.66 6.07
C TRP A 65 10.09 -6.96 7.38
N TRP A 66 10.98 -6.08 7.84
CA TRP A 66 11.70 -6.26 9.09
C TRP A 66 10.76 -6.37 10.31
N TYR A 67 9.72 -5.54 10.34
CA TYR A 67 8.74 -5.53 11.42
C TYR A 67 7.73 -6.70 11.31
N PHE A 68 7.07 -6.84 10.15
CA PHE A 68 5.94 -7.76 9.98
C PHE A 68 6.33 -9.22 9.78
N ARG A 69 7.58 -9.54 9.42
CA ARG A 69 8.04 -10.95 9.34
C ARG A 69 7.97 -11.71 10.67
N ARG A 70 7.82 -10.98 11.78
CA ARG A 70 7.62 -11.54 13.12
C ARG A 70 6.20 -12.08 13.31
N PHE A 71 5.23 -11.54 12.59
CA PHE A 71 3.82 -11.89 12.68
C PHE A 71 3.41 -12.91 11.59
N PHE A 72 2.27 -13.55 11.81
CA PHE A 72 1.60 -14.35 10.78
C PHE A 72 0.61 -13.43 10.05
N ALA A 73 0.94 -13.04 8.82
CA ALA A 73 0.04 -12.28 7.96
C ALA A 73 -0.90 -13.25 7.23
N PRO A 74 -2.24 -13.10 7.35
CA PRO A 74 -3.18 -13.88 6.56
C PRO A 74 -2.94 -13.67 5.06
N VAL A 75 -3.05 -14.74 4.27
CA VAL A 75 -2.77 -14.70 2.82
C VAL A 75 -3.64 -13.65 2.10
N TYR A 76 -4.91 -13.49 2.48
CA TYR A 76 -5.78 -12.51 1.84
C TYR A 76 -5.31 -11.06 2.05
N ILE A 77 -4.70 -10.73 3.20
CA ILE A 77 -4.11 -9.41 3.43
C ILE A 77 -2.92 -9.20 2.48
N LEU A 78 -2.08 -10.22 2.28
CA LEU A 78 -0.96 -10.14 1.35
C LEU A 78 -1.45 -9.96 -0.10
N VAL A 79 -2.54 -10.62 -0.49
CA VAL A 79 -3.16 -10.43 -1.81
C VAL A 79 -3.71 -9.00 -1.96
N LEU A 80 -4.40 -8.49 -0.93
CA LEU A 80 -4.88 -7.10 -0.95
C LEU A 80 -3.73 -6.10 -1.07
N ILE A 81 -2.66 -6.25 -0.29
CA ILE A 81 -1.47 -5.41 -0.40
C ILE A 81 -0.83 -5.55 -1.79
N GLN A 82 -0.83 -6.75 -2.39
CA GLN A 82 -0.34 -6.93 -3.77
C GLN A 82 -1.15 -6.10 -4.76
N ILE A 83 -2.48 -6.05 -4.61
CA ILE A 83 -3.35 -5.23 -5.45
C ILE A 83 -2.98 -3.75 -5.30
N ALA A 84 -2.78 -3.26 -4.07
CA ALA A 84 -2.31 -1.89 -3.83
C ALA A 84 -0.99 -1.57 -4.54
N VAL A 85 0.00 -2.47 -4.43
CA VAL A 85 1.30 -2.32 -5.12
C VAL A 85 1.11 -2.27 -6.65
N LEU A 86 0.29 -3.16 -7.19
CA LEU A 86 0.02 -3.21 -8.63
C LEU A 86 -0.72 -1.97 -9.13
N LEU A 87 -1.62 -1.38 -8.35
CA LEU A 87 -2.30 -0.13 -8.71
C LEU A 87 -1.33 1.06 -8.78
N HIS A 88 -0.44 1.19 -7.79
CA HIS A 88 0.61 2.21 -7.82
C HIS A 88 1.54 2.07 -9.03
N PHE A 89 2.01 0.84 -9.28
CA PHE A 89 2.87 0.56 -10.43
C PHE A 89 2.11 0.76 -11.74
N GLY A 90 0.86 0.32 -11.82
CA GLY A 90 -0.02 0.56 -12.96
C GLY A 90 -0.14 2.05 -13.27
N GLY A 91 -0.41 2.87 -12.26
CA GLY A 91 -0.47 4.33 -12.38
C GLY A 91 0.80 4.92 -12.99
N ALA A 92 1.98 4.49 -12.55
CA ALA A 92 3.26 5.07 -12.98
C ALA A 92 3.74 4.59 -14.36
N PHE A 93 3.34 3.38 -14.75
CA PHE A 93 3.95 2.65 -15.86
C PHE A 93 3.02 2.31 -17.02
N ILE A 94 1.70 2.34 -16.83
CA ILE A 94 0.77 2.14 -17.94
C ILE A 94 0.63 3.46 -18.69
N PRO A 95 1.05 3.54 -19.97
CA PRO A 95 0.85 4.73 -20.77
C PRO A 95 -0.61 4.82 -21.23
N VAL A 96 -1.21 6.00 -21.12
CA VAL A 96 -2.55 6.32 -21.64
C VAL A 96 -2.45 7.66 -22.37
N ASP A 97 -2.78 7.67 -23.66
CA ASP A 97 -2.75 8.87 -24.52
C ASP A 97 -1.43 9.65 -24.45
N GLY A 98 -0.30 8.94 -24.35
CA GLY A 98 1.04 9.53 -24.28
C GLY A 98 1.47 10.03 -22.89
N ASN A 99 0.61 9.93 -21.87
CA ASN A 99 0.89 10.27 -20.47
C ASN A 99 0.86 9.03 -19.57
N ARG A 100 1.12 9.19 -18.26
CA ARG A 100 0.99 8.09 -17.30
C ARG A 100 -0.48 7.88 -16.98
N LEU A 101 -0.87 6.66 -16.61
CA LEU A 101 -2.20 6.39 -16.05
C LEU A 101 -2.48 7.26 -14.80
N TYR A 102 -1.44 7.63 -14.04
CA TYR A 102 -1.55 8.59 -12.94
C TYR A 102 -2.07 9.96 -13.35
N ASP A 103 -1.79 10.39 -14.58
CA ASP A 103 -2.21 11.68 -15.11
C ASP A 103 -3.65 11.60 -15.69
N ALA A 104 -4.27 10.42 -15.70
CA ALA A 104 -5.61 10.20 -16.24
C ALA A 104 -6.71 10.68 -15.30
N VAL A 105 -7.77 11.25 -15.89
CA VAL A 105 -9.00 11.65 -15.19
C VAL A 105 -10.13 10.76 -15.65
N ILE A 106 -10.68 9.97 -14.73
CA ILE A 106 -11.75 9.00 -14.98
C ILE A 106 -13.01 9.50 -14.28
N PHE A 107 -14.11 9.67 -15.01
CA PHE A 107 -15.37 10.24 -14.48
C PHE A 107 -15.21 11.57 -13.72
N GLY A 108 -14.25 12.41 -14.14
CA GLY A 108 -13.97 13.70 -13.50
C GLY A 108 -13.12 13.62 -12.21
N ILE A 109 -12.60 12.43 -11.88
CA ILE A 109 -11.76 12.18 -10.71
C ILE A 109 -10.39 11.68 -11.19
N GLY A 110 -9.30 12.21 -10.61
CA GLY A 110 -7.95 11.74 -10.91
C GLY A 110 -7.75 10.27 -10.54
N TYR A 111 -6.97 9.54 -11.34
CA TYR A 111 -6.68 8.12 -11.12
C TYR A 111 -6.13 7.85 -9.71
N ASP A 112 -5.23 8.72 -9.25
CA ASP A 112 -4.65 8.69 -7.90
C ASP A 112 -5.71 8.60 -6.79
N LYS A 113 -6.84 9.30 -6.91
CA LYS A 113 -7.90 9.26 -5.88
C LYS A 113 -8.51 7.87 -5.74
N TYR A 114 -8.60 7.11 -6.83
CA TYR A 114 -9.03 5.72 -6.78
C TYR A 114 -7.99 4.84 -6.08
N VAL A 115 -6.70 5.10 -6.31
CA VAL A 115 -5.59 4.42 -5.62
C VAL A 115 -5.65 4.71 -4.12
N HIS A 116 -5.80 5.98 -3.71
CA HIS A 116 -5.95 6.38 -2.31
C HIS A 116 -7.15 5.73 -1.61
N PHE A 117 -8.30 5.70 -2.29
CA PHE A 117 -9.49 5.01 -1.80
C PHE A 117 -9.23 3.52 -1.56
N ILE A 118 -8.71 2.81 -2.56
CA ILE A 118 -8.48 1.36 -2.48
C ILE A 118 -7.40 1.05 -1.44
N ASN A 119 -6.32 1.82 -1.42
CA ASN A 119 -5.24 1.64 -0.45
C ASN A 119 -5.71 1.87 0.98
N SER A 120 -6.52 2.90 1.21
CA SER A 120 -7.04 3.16 2.55
C SER A 120 -8.02 2.09 3.03
N PHE A 121 -8.79 1.48 2.13
CA PHE A 121 -9.55 0.28 2.45
C PHE A 121 -8.63 -0.86 2.93
N ILE A 122 -7.53 -1.09 2.20
CA ILE A 122 -6.56 -2.16 2.49
C ILE A 122 -5.77 -1.89 3.77
N VAL A 123 -5.39 -0.63 4.02
CA VAL A 123 -4.73 -0.20 5.26
C VAL A 123 -5.67 -0.41 6.44
N ALA A 124 -6.94 -0.01 6.34
CA ALA A 124 -7.93 -0.25 7.39
C ALA A 124 -8.12 -1.75 7.67
N ALA A 125 -8.16 -2.59 6.63
CA ALA A 125 -8.19 -4.04 6.75
C ALA A 125 -6.95 -4.60 7.45
N THR A 126 -5.77 -4.10 7.09
CA THR A 126 -4.49 -4.51 7.68
C THR A 126 -4.40 -4.11 9.15
N LEU A 127 -4.79 -2.88 9.49
CA LEU A 127 -4.84 -2.39 10.88
C LEU A 127 -5.82 -3.21 11.73
N ASN A 128 -6.99 -3.55 11.17
CA ASN A 128 -7.96 -4.42 11.81
C ASN A 128 -7.33 -5.79 12.16
N GLU A 129 -6.60 -6.41 11.23
CA GLU A 129 -5.90 -7.68 11.50
C GLU A 129 -4.77 -7.54 12.52
N ILE A 130 -4.01 -6.45 12.49
CA ILE A 130 -2.99 -6.16 13.50
C ILE A 130 -3.63 -6.07 14.89
N PHE A 131 -4.78 -5.38 15.01
CA PHE A 131 -5.49 -5.26 16.28
C PHE A 131 -5.97 -6.62 16.79
N HIS A 132 -6.42 -7.50 15.88
CA HIS A 132 -6.78 -8.88 16.23
C HIS A 132 -5.56 -9.70 16.69
N ALA A 133 -4.46 -9.64 15.95
CA ALA A 133 -3.23 -10.36 16.27
C ALA A 133 -2.60 -9.90 17.60
N LEU A 134 -2.74 -8.62 17.94
CA LEU A 134 -2.22 -8.03 19.18
C LEU A 134 -3.21 -8.07 20.35
N HIS A 135 -4.41 -8.66 20.16
CA HIS A 135 -5.48 -8.71 21.16
C HIS A 135 -5.84 -7.33 21.76
N VAL A 136 -5.76 -6.27 20.96
CA VAL A 136 -6.05 -4.90 21.39
C VAL A 136 -7.56 -4.74 21.62
N ARG A 137 -7.95 -4.41 22.86
CA ARG A 137 -9.35 -4.19 23.26
C ARG A 137 -9.65 -2.69 23.38
N ILE A 138 -10.29 -2.11 22.35
CA ILE A 138 -10.81 -0.73 22.38
C ILE A 138 -12.34 -0.81 22.15
N PRO A 139 -13.15 -1.04 23.20
CA PRO A 139 -14.52 -1.52 23.01
C PRO A 139 -15.46 -0.51 22.31
N VAL A 140 -15.30 0.79 22.54
CA VAL A 140 -16.27 1.79 22.04
C VAL A 140 -15.79 2.51 20.77
N PHE A 141 -14.48 2.77 20.64
CA PHE A 141 -13.93 3.63 19.60
C PHE A 141 -13.06 2.92 18.58
N ARG A 142 -13.00 1.58 18.58
CA ARG A 142 -12.11 0.82 17.68
C ARG A 142 -12.24 1.22 16.21
N ASN A 143 -13.45 1.37 15.71
CA ASN A 143 -13.68 1.71 14.30
C ASN A 143 -13.17 3.13 13.97
N ILE A 144 -13.41 4.09 14.87
CA ILE A 144 -12.90 5.46 14.73
C ILE A 144 -11.37 5.46 14.79
N VAL A 145 -10.77 4.70 15.71
CA VAL A 145 -9.31 4.58 15.81
C VAL A 145 -8.72 4.01 14.52
N ILE A 146 -9.34 2.97 13.92
CA ILE A 146 -8.88 2.42 12.63
C ILE A 146 -8.93 3.48 11.53
N VAL A 147 -10.02 4.26 11.43
CA VAL A 147 -10.14 5.35 10.45
C VAL A 147 -9.05 6.41 10.68
N LEU A 148 -8.88 6.88 11.91
CA LEU A 148 -7.86 7.90 12.23
C LEU A 148 -6.44 7.40 11.97
N MET A 149 -6.13 6.14 12.30
CA MET A 149 -4.84 5.54 11.97
C MET A 149 -4.65 5.40 10.46
N THR A 150 -5.70 5.05 9.72
CA THR A 150 -5.65 4.96 8.25
C THR A 150 -5.36 6.33 7.64
N LEU A 151 -6.06 7.37 8.10
CA LEU A 151 -5.79 8.76 7.69
C LEU A 151 -4.39 9.21 8.08
N GLY A 152 -3.89 8.81 9.26
CA GLY A 152 -2.52 9.10 9.69
C GLY A 152 -1.46 8.45 8.79
N VAL A 153 -1.69 7.21 8.33
CA VAL A 153 -0.83 6.57 7.34
C VAL A 153 -0.89 7.31 6.01
N GLY A 154 -2.09 7.69 5.55
CA GLY A 154 -2.27 8.51 4.34
C GLY A 154 -1.52 9.85 4.44
N ALA A 155 -1.66 10.57 5.56
CA ALA A 155 -0.99 11.84 5.78
C ALA A 155 0.54 11.75 5.71
N ILE A 156 1.15 10.62 6.11
CA ILE A 156 2.60 10.41 5.95
C ILE A 156 2.98 10.39 4.45
N VAL A 157 2.15 9.78 3.61
CA VAL A 157 2.34 9.78 2.15
C VAL A 157 2.18 11.19 1.60
N GLU A 158 1.12 11.90 1.98
CA GLU A 158 0.89 13.29 1.53
C GLU A 158 2.03 14.24 1.93
N ILE A 159 2.59 14.06 3.14
CA ILE A 159 3.76 14.84 3.59
C ILE A 159 4.96 14.55 2.68
N LEU A 160 5.18 13.29 2.30
CA LEU A 160 6.26 12.94 1.39
C LEU A 160 6.07 13.59 0.01
N GLU A 161 4.86 13.52 -0.55
CA GLU A 161 4.56 14.16 -1.84
C GLU A 161 4.73 15.69 -1.77
N TYR A 162 4.25 16.32 -0.70
CA TYR A 162 4.45 17.75 -0.49
C TYR A 162 5.94 18.12 -0.39
N MET A 163 6.77 17.29 0.26
CA MET A 163 8.22 17.48 0.29
C MET A 163 8.85 17.37 -1.11
N VAL A 164 8.31 16.53 -1.99
CA VAL A 164 8.75 16.43 -3.39
C VAL A 164 8.39 17.71 -4.15
N VAL A 165 7.18 18.25 -3.98
CA VAL A 165 6.79 19.57 -4.56
C VAL A 165 7.74 20.69 -4.15
N LEU A 166 8.22 20.69 -2.89
CA LEU A 166 9.13 21.71 -2.40
C LEU A 166 10.57 21.59 -2.95
N THR A 167 10.95 20.42 -3.46
CA THR A 167 12.34 20.12 -3.83
C THR A 167 12.54 19.89 -5.33
N ILE A 168 11.49 19.48 -6.04
CA ILE A 168 11.51 19.12 -7.45
C ILE A 168 10.53 20.04 -8.20
N PRO A 169 10.98 20.75 -9.25
CA PRO A 169 10.08 21.55 -10.08
C PRO A 169 9.17 20.65 -10.95
N ASP A 170 8.00 21.17 -11.32
CA ASP A 170 7.06 20.54 -12.27
C ASP A 170 6.62 19.12 -11.87
N THR A 171 6.19 18.96 -10.62
CA THR A 171 5.65 17.70 -10.09
C THR A 171 4.19 17.50 -10.46
N GLY A 172 3.78 16.24 -10.67
CA GLY A 172 2.40 15.91 -11.05
C GLY A 172 1.38 15.85 -9.90
N VAL A 173 1.85 15.68 -8.66
CA VAL A 173 1.02 15.51 -7.45
C VAL A 173 1.69 16.18 -6.24
N GLY A 174 0.99 16.27 -5.11
CA GLY A 174 1.55 16.75 -3.84
C GLY A 174 1.16 18.17 -3.43
N ASP A 175 0.44 18.92 -4.26
CA ASP A 175 -0.04 20.26 -3.89
C ASP A 175 -1.14 20.20 -2.82
N TYR A 176 -1.44 21.34 -2.20
CA TYR A 176 -2.42 21.40 -1.10
C TYR A 176 -3.80 20.86 -1.50
N HIS A 177 -4.28 21.21 -2.69
CA HIS A 177 -5.61 20.81 -3.14
C HIS A 177 -5.65 19.33 -3.52
N ASN A 178 -4.58 18.84 -4.14
CA ASN A 178 -4.36 17.43 -4.40
C ASN A 178 -4.42 16.61 -3.11
N ASN A 179 -3.56 16.93 -2.15
CA ASN A 179 -3.43 16.16 -0.91
C ASN A 179 -4.71 16.18 -0.06
N MET A 180 -5.45 17.30 -0.07
CA MET A 180 -6.75 17.33 0.62
C MET A 180 -7.76 16.39 -0.04
N ARG A 181 -7.76 16.29 -1.38
CA ARG A 181 -8.61 15.32 -2.09
C ARG A 181 -8.17 13.88 -1.85
N ASP A 182 -6.86 13.63 -1.70
CA ASP A 182 -6.33 12.32 -1.33
C ASP A 182 -6.75 11.90 0.08
N LEU A 183 -6.68 12.80 1.07
CA LEU A 183 -7.18 12.53 2.41
C LEU A 183 -8.70 12.27 2.44
N VAL A 184 -9.48 12.94 1.58
CA VAL A 184 -10.90 12.65 1.42
C VAL A 184 -11.12 11.26 0.81
N ALA A 185 -10.37 10.90 -0.23
CA ALA A 185 -10.42 9.55 -0.79
C ALA A 185 -10.02 8.48 0.24
N ASN A 186 -8.98 8.76 1.04
CA ASN A 186 -8.53 7.90 2.13
C ASN A 186 -9.63 7.70 3.18
N LEU A 187 -10.32 8.78 3.57
CA LEU A 187 -11.47 8.71 4.49
C LEU A 187 -12.54 7.77 3.94
N PHE A 188 -12.99 7.97 2.69
CA PHE A 188 -14.02 7.13 2.09
C PHE A 188 -13.60 5.66 1.97
N GLY A 189 -12.35 5.39 1.60
CA GLY A 189 -11.81 4.03 1.54
C GLY A 189 -11.85 3.32 2.90
N SER A 190 -11.43 4.03 3.95
CA SER A 190 -11.45 3.50 5.32
C SER A 190 -12.88 3.26 5.84
N LEU A 191 -13.83 4.15 5.53
CA LEU A 191 -15.25 3.98 5.89
C LEU A 191 -15.87 2.80 5.15
N MET A 192 -15.55 2.62 3.87
CA MET A 192 -16.04 1.48 3.08
C MET A 192 -15.58 0.15 3.68
N PHE A 193 -14.35 0.07 4.19
CA PHE A 193 -13.89 -1.11 4.92
C PHE A 193 -14.76 -1.39 6.16
N LEU A 194 -15.09 -0.35 6.95
CA LEU A 194 -15.95 -0.53 8.11
C LEU A 194 -17.36 -1.00 7.74
N MET A 195 -17.95 -0.44 6.67
CA MET A 195 -19.25 -0.89 6.16
C MET A 195 -19.18 -2.36 5.72
N PHE A 196 -18.14 -2.74 4.99
CA PHE A 196 -17.92 -4.12 4.56
C PHE A 196 -17.83 -5.09 5.75
N MET A 197 -17.15 -4.70 6.83
CA MET A 197 -17.06 -5.49 8.06
C MET A 197 -18.39 -5.64 8.82
N GLN A 198 -19.36 -4.75 8.59
CA GLN A 198 -20.70 -4.86 9.19
C GLN A 198 -21.59 -5.88 8.46
N THR A 199 -21.21 -6.33 7.26
CA THR A 199 -21.98 -7.33 6.52
C THR A 199 -21.89 -8.72 7.15
N THR A 200 -23.01 -9.45 7.10
CA THR A 200 -23.26 -10.70 7.84
C THR A 200 -22.24 -11.81 7.52
N PHE A 201 -21.61 -11.78 6.35
CA PHE A 201 -20.60 -12.74 5.92
C PHE A 201 -19.35 -12.75 6.82
N PHE A 202 -18.88 -11.58 7.27
CA PHE A 202 -17.70 -11.47 8.13
C PHE A 202 -17.99 -11.80 9.60
N GLN A 203 -19.20 -11.52 10.07
CA GLN A 203 -19.64 -11.90 11.40
C GLN A 203 -19.71 -13.42 11.56
N THR A 204 -20.21 -14.11 10.52
CA THR A 204 -20.40 -15.57 10.54
C THR A 204 -19.08 -16.34 10.51
N ASN A 205 -18.09 -15.90 9.73
CA ASN A 205 -16.77 -16.54 9.67
C ASN A 205 -15.89 -16.25 10.89
N ARG A 206 -16.07 -15.13 11.58
CA ARG A 206 -15.38 -14.84 12.85
C ARG A 206 -15.87 -15.72 14.00
N HIS A 207 -17.17 -16.01 14.07
CA HIS A 207 -17.72 -16.87 15.10
C HIS A 207 -17.22 -18.32 15.00
N LYS A 208 -17.08 -18.86 13.79
CA LYS A 208 -16.52 -20.22 13.60
C LYS A 208 -15.09 -20.33 14.12
N LYS A 209 -14.25 -19.33 13.85
CA LYS A 209 -12.82 -19.32 14.24
C LYS A 209 -12.56 -19.10 15.74
N LEU A 210 -13.59 -18.81 16.54
CA LEU A 210 -13.51 -18.70 18.00
C LEU A 210 -13.99 -19.98 18.72
N ILE A 211 -14.60 -20.91 17.99
CA ILE A 211 -15.19 -22.15 18.51
C ILE A 211 -14.30 -23.37 18.18
N ASP A 212 -13.37 -23.23 17.22
CA ASP A 212 -12.32 -24.19 16.87
C ASP A 212 -10.96 -23.74 17.44
#